data_AF-A0ABD1FBT8-F1
#
_entry.id   AF-A0ABD1FBT8-F1
#
_cell.length_a   1.000
_cell.length_b   1.000
_cell.length_c   1.000
_cell.angle_alpha   90.00
_cell.angle_beta   90.00
_cell.angle_gamma   90.00
#
_symmetry.space_group_name_H-M   'P 1'
#
loop_
_entity.id
_entity.type
_entity.pdbx_description
1 polymer ?
#
loop_
_entity_poly.entity_id
_entity_poly.type
_entity_poly.pdbx_seq_one_letter_code
_entity_poly.pdbx_strand_id
1 'polypeptide(L)'
;MSLKLNGYHNAKLSGQNGTSTNGHANKITDPDIGHRYTYEVLVETVDFIKSRVPFEPVVGIICGSGLGSLAECLTSPIEISYTTIPNFPQSTVKGHAGSLVFGHLSGLPTVCMKGRFHYYEGYPLWKCCMPVRVMKLLGVTHLIITNAAGGLNPKFKVGDIMFVNDHINIMGFAGNNPLQGPNDERFGPRFPPMNQAYNRTIINLAKKVAKEIGLADRVHEGVYTCLGGPNFETVAELNMLKMLGKKTIVLCAQFSKWTLTI
;
A
#
# COMPACT_ATOMS: atom_id res chain seq x y z
N MET A 1 28.18 -3.77 31.54
CA MET A 1 28.95 -4.80 30.82
C MET A 1 29.12 -4.32 29.38
N SER A 2 30.27 -3.70 29.10
CA SER A 2 30.60 -3.04 27.84
C SER A 2 31.19 -4.08 26.88
N LEU A 3 30.63 -4.21 25.68
CA LEU A 3 31.24 -4.96 24.59
C LEU A 3 31.89 -3.97 23.63
N LYS A 4 33.22 -3.89 23.73
CA LYS A 4 34.11 -3.21 22.79
C LYS A 4 34.14 -3.99 21.48
N LEU A 5 33.85 -3.33 20.37
CA LEU A 5 34.22 -3.78 19.03
C LEU A 5 35.55 -3.12 18.68
N ASN A 6 36.64 -3.89 18.79
CA ASN A 6 37.94 -3.53 18.26
C ASN A 6 38.11 -4.17 16.88
N GLY A 7 38.61 -3.38 15.93
CA GLY A 7 39.41 -3.87 14.82
C GLY A 7 38.76 -3.80 13.45
N TYR A 8 38.91 -2.67 12.75
CA TYR A 8 39.30 -2.68 11.35
C TYR A 8 40.26 -1.51 11.09
N HIS A 9 41.43 -1.87 10.57
CA HIS A 9 42.56 -0.98 10.34
C HIS A 9 42.35 -0.03 9.15
N ASN A 10 42.97 1.15 9.30
CA ASN A 10 43.23 2.13 8.26
C ASN A 10 43.91 1.51 7.02
N ALA A 11 43.36 1.79 5.84
CA ALA A 11 44.15 1.87 4.62
C ALA A 11 43.95 3.28 4.02
N LYS A 12 44.96 4.13 4.22
CA LYS A 12 45.16 5.36 3.43
C LYS A 12 45.71 4.95 2.07
N LEU A 13 45.12 5.44 1.00
CA LEU A 13 45.79 5.58 -0.29
C LEU A 13 45.68 7.05 -0.71
N SER A 14 46.79 7.79 -0.53
CA SER A 14 47.19 8.91 -1.39
C SER A 14 47.38 8.36 -2.80
N GLY A 15 46.97 8.96 -3.92
CA GLY A 15 46.73 10.36 -4.27
C GLY A 15 47.45 10.56 -5.61
N GLN A 16 46.75 10.97 -6.67
CA GLN A 16 47.35 11.59 -7.86
C GLN A 16 46.31 12.45 -8.59
N ASN A 17 46.73 13.66 -8.93
CA ASN A 17 45.99 14.74 -9.59
C ASN A 17 45.68 14.45 -11.06
N GLY A 18 44.56 14.99 -11.57
CA GLY A 18 44.31 15.07 -13.01
C GLY A 18 42.95 15.67 -13.39
N THR A 19 42.94 16.99 -13.57
CA THR A 19 42.18 17.78 -14.57
C THR A 19 40.65 17.64 -14.70
N SER A 20 40.02 18.81 -14.61
CA SER A 20 38.64 19.14 -15.00
C SER A 20 38.27 18.73 -16.43
N THR A 21 37.04 18.24 -16.63
CA THR A 21 36.14 18.66 -17.72
C THR A 21 34.68 18.32 -17.41
N ASN A 22 33.85 19.36 -17.46
CA ASN A 22 32.47 19.44 -17.96
C ASN A 22 31.48 18.30 -17.71
N GLY A 23 30.43 18.65 -16.98
CA GLY A 23 29.25 17.83 -16.80
C GLY A 23 28.57 17.47 -18.12
N HIS A 24 28.22 16.20 -18.22
CA HIS A 24 27.03 15.72 -18.91
C HIS A 24 26.40 14.73 -17.94
N ALA A 25 25.26 15.09 -17.36
CA ALA A 25 24.40 14.14 -16.67
C ALA A 25 23.94 13.13 -17.73
N ASN A 26 24.63 12.00 -17.84
CA ASN A 26 24.20 10.89 -18.66
C ASN A 26 22.85 10.42 -18.12
N LYS A 27 21.78 10.82 -18.80
CA LYS A 27 20.49 10.13 -18.72
C LYS A 27 20.77 8.69 -19.15
N ILE A 28 20.86 7.79 -18.18
CA ILE A 28 20.79 6.36 -18.43
C ILE A 28 19.37 6.10 -18.95
N THR A 29 19.19 6.18 -20.28
CA THR A 29 18.01 5.66 -20.96
C THR A 29 18.27 4.20 -21.25
N ASP A 30 18.12 3.37 -20.22
CA ASP A 30 18.05 1.93 -20.40
C ASP A 30 16.68 1.60 -21.05
N PRO A 31 16.65 1.07 -22.29
CA PRO A 31 15.41 0.77 -23.00
C PRO A 31 14.54 -0.31 -22.32
N ASP A 32 15.09 -1.09 -21.38
CA ASP A 32 14.35 -2.12 -20.63
C ASP A 32 13.53 -1.55 -19.45
N ILE A 33 13.64 -0.25 -19.15
CA ILE A 33 12.83 0.46 -18.13
C ILE A 33 11.43 0.83 -18.69
N GLY A 34 11.13 0.50 -19.95
CA GLY A 34 9.96 0.93 -20.71
C GLY A 34 8.56 0.52 -20.20
N HIS A 35 8.43 -0.06 -19.01
CA HIS A 35 7.14 -0.54 -18.48
C HIS A 35 6.76 0.03 -17.11
N ARG A 36 7.49 0.99 -16.53
CA ARG A 36 7.16 1.52 -15.19
C ARG A 36 6.70 2.96 -15.23
N TYR A 37 5.81 3.32 -14.31
CA TYR A 37 5.35 4.70 -14.15
C TYR A 37 6.50 5.60 -13.68
N THR A 38 6.92 6.54 -14.55
CA THR A 38 7.78 7.65 -14.14
C THR A 38 6.99 8.66 -13.32
N TYR A 39 7.67 9.54 -12.60
CA TYR A 39 7.01 10.62 -11.87
C TYR A 39 6.18 11.50 -12.80
N GLU A 40 6.72 11.83 -13.98
CA GLU A 40 6.10 12.71 -14.96
C GLU A 40 4.78 12.12 -15.48
N VAL A 41 4.76 10.82 -15.78
CA VAL A 41 3.53 10.09 -16.17
C VAL A 41 2.48 10.12 -15.05
N LEU A 42 2.90 10.07 -13.79
CA LEU A 42 1.99 10.18 -12.65
C LEU A 42 1.47 11.62 -12.45
N VAL A 43 2.28 12.63 -12.75
CA VAL A 43 1.84 14.04 -12.73
C VAL A 43 0.75 14.27 -13.77
N GLU A 44 0.88 13.74 -14.99
CA GLU A 44 -0.17 13.82 -16.01
C GLU A 44 -1.51 13.23 -15.52
N THR A 45 -1.46 12.07 -14.86
CA THR A 45 -2.62 11.45 -14.22
C THR A 45 -3.22 12.34 -13.13
N VAL A 46 -2.37 12.97 -12.30
CA VAL A 46 -2.79 13.85 -11.19
C VAL A 46 -3.42 15.13 -11.72
N ASP A 47 -2.84 15.77 -12.74
CA ASP A 47 -3.35 17.00 -13.34
C ASP A 47 -4.73 16.76 -13.98
N PHE A 48 -4.90 15.62 -14.66
CA PHE A 48 -6.20 15.19 -15.17
C PHE A 48 -7.25 15.08 -14.05
N ILE A 49 -6.89 14.53 -12.89
CA ILE A 49 -7.79 14.42 -11.75
C ILE A 49 -8.07 15.80 -11.13
N LYS A 50 -7.03 16.63 -10.90
CA LYS A 50 -7.17 17.97 -10.32
C LYS A 50 -8.05 18.89 -11.17
N SER A 51 -8.04 18.75 -12.50
CA SER A 51 -8.95 19.50 -13.38
C SER A 51 -10.44 19.19 -13.18
N ARG A 52 -10.78 18.08 -12.49
CA ARG A 52 -12.17 17.62 -12.25
C ARG A 52 -12.60 17.69 -10.80
N VAL A 53 -11.67 17.82 -9.86
CA VAL A 53 -11.94 17.79 -8.42
C VAL A 53 -11.53 19.14 -7.83
N PRO A 54 -12.47 19.95 -7.31
CA PRO A 54 -12.21 21.32 -6.88
C PRO A 54 -11.58 21.43 -5.49
N PHE A 55 -11.07 20.34 -4.93
CA PHE A 55 -10.48 20.28 -3.60
C PHE A 55 -9.37 19.21 -3.53
N GLU A 56 -8.49 19.33 -2.53
CA GLU A 56 -7.42 18.37 -2.29
C GLU A 56 -7.84 17.37 -1.19
N PRO A 57 -7.86 16.05 -1.46
CA PRO A 57 -8.18 15.05 -0.45
C PRO A 57 -7.05 14.91 0.56
N VAL A 58 -7.41 14.80 1.85
CA VAL A 58 -6.45 14.57 2.94
C VAL A 58 -6.39 13.08 3.31
N VAL A 59 -7.51 12.38 3.13
CA VAL A 59 -7.66 10.95 3.41
C VAL A 59 -7.87 10.18 2.11
N GLY A 60 -7.09 9.12 1.91
CA GLY A 60 -7.31 8.12 0.89
C GLY A 60 -7.92 6.86 1.51
N ILE A 61 -8.93 6.28 0.88
CA ILE A 61 -9.53 5.01 1.29
C ILE A 61 -9.46 4.04 0.12
N ILE A 62 -8.86 2.87 0.31
CA ILE A 62 -8.90 1.79 -0.67
C ILE A 62 -9.94 0.77 -0.22
N CYS A 63 -11.06 0.68 -0.94
CA CYS A 63 -12.19 -0.18 -0.58
C CYS A 63 -11.96 -1.62 -1.04
N GLY A 64 -12.04 -2.58 -0.10
CA GLY A 64 -11.86 -4.01 -0.36
C GLY A 64 -13.08 -4.64 -1.02
N SER A 65 -12.97 -5.91 -1.39
CA SER A 65 -14.11 -6.73 -1.81
C SER A 65 -15.23 -6.64 -0.77
N GLY A 66 -16.44 -6.29 -1.20
CA GLY A 66 -17.61 -6.13 -0.32
C GLY A 66 -17.64 -4.83 0.51
N LEU A 67 -16.67 -3.92 0.34
CA LEU A 67 -16.58 -2.67 1.09
C LEU A 67 -16.68 -1.43 0.19
N GLY A 68 -17.17 -1.60 -1.04
CA GLY A 68 -17.37 -0.51 -2.00
C GLY A 68 -18.39 0.54 -1.53
N SER A 69 -19.35 0.13 -0.70
CA SER A 69 -20.38 1.02 -0.12
C SER A 69 -19.80 2.11 0.79
N LEU A 70 -18.55 2.00 1.26
CA LEU A 70 -17.88 3.09 1.98
C LEU A 70 -17.78 4.37 1.14
N ALA A 71 -17.67 4.24 -0.18
CA ALA A 71 -17.66 5.40 -1.06
C ALA A 71 -19.04 6.06 -1.19
N GLU A 72 -20.12 5.32 -0.94
CA GLU A 72 -21.50 5.84 -0.95
C GLU A 72 -21.79 6.71 0.29
N CYS A 73 -20.97 6.61 1.33
CA CYS A 73 -21.05 7.46 2.52
C CYS A 73 -20.47 8.88 2.30
N LEU A 74 -19.84 9.15 1.16
CA LEU A 74 -19.28 10.46 0.84
C LEU A 74 -20.39 11.44 0.46
N THR A 75 -20.34 12.64 1.03
CA THR A 75 -21.21 13.74 0.62
C THR A 75 -20.59 14.52 -0.54
N SER A 76 -21.45 15.06 -1.42
CA SER A 76 -21.08 15.75 -2.67
C SER A 76 -20.08 14.96 -3.54
N PRO A 77 -20.40 13.70 -3.90
CA PRO A 77 -19.44 12.83 -4.57
C PRO A 77 -19.16 13.27 -6.02
N ILE A 78 -17.89 13.23 -6.40
CA ILE A 78 -17.41 13.30 -7.78
C ILE A 78 -16.78 11.95 -8.11
N GLU A 79 -17.43 11.19 -8.99
CA GLU A 79 -16.96 9.87 -9.41
C GLU A 79 -16.24 9.95 -10.76
N ILE A 80 -15.00 9.45 -10.82
CA ILE A 80 -14.17 9.40 -12.02
C ILE A 80 -13.82 7.94 -12.30
N SER A 81 -14.29 7.40 -13.43
CA SER A 81 -14.00 6.03 -13.82
C SER A 81 -12.52 5.84 -14.16
N TYR A 82 -11.93 4.72 -13.72
CA TYR A 82 -10.53 4.36 -14.01
C TYR A 82 -10.23 4.36 -15.52
N THR A 83 -11.19 3.99 -16.35
CA THR A 83 -11.03 3.94 -17.82
C THR A 83 -10.85 5.32 -18.46
N THR A 84 -11.30 6.37 -17.77
CA THR A 84 -11.16 7.76 -18.25
C THR A 84 -9.86 8.40 -17.79
N ILE A 85 -9.25 7.87 -16.71
CA ILE A 85 -8.05 8.43 -16.11
C ILE A 85 -6.82 7.97 -16.91
N PRO A 86 -6.01 8.90 -17.46
CA PRO A 86 -4.79 8.56 -18.19
C PRO A 86 -3.86 7.69 -17.33
N ASN A 87 -3.26 6.68 -17.97
CA ASN A 87 -2.27 5.79 -17.37
C ASN A 87 -2.78 4.92 -16.20
N PHE A 88 -4.05 5.02 -15.81
CA PHE A 88 -4.60 4.28 -14.67
C PHE A 88 -4.79 2.79 -15.00
N PRO A 89 -4.54 1.87 -14.05
CA PRO A 89 -4.82 0.46 -14.29
C PRO A 89 -6.33 0.22 -14.43
N GLN A 90 -6.70 -0.86 -15.12
CA GLN A 90 -8.10 -1.27 -15.28
C GLN A 90 -8.42 -2.40 -14.32
N SER A 91 -9.66 -2.46 -13.82
CA SER A 91 -10.08 -3.54 -12.93
C SER A 91 -10.76 -4.63 -13.74
N THR A 92 -10.32 -5.88 -13.61
CA THR A 92 -10.88 -7.02 -14.36
C THR A 92 -11.78 -7.92 -13.51
N VAL A 93 -11.78 -7.72 -12.18
CA VAL A 93 -12.51 -8.54 -11.20
C VAL A 93 -13.98 -8.11 -11.09
N LYS A 94 -14.90 -9.09 -11.12
CA LYS A 94 -16.34 -8.85 -10.87
C LYS A 94 -16.56 -8.25 -9.49
N GLY A 95 -17.37 -7.19 -9.41
CA GLY A 95 -17.68 -6.47 -8.16
C GLY A 95 -16.78 -5.26 -7.86
N HIS A 96 -15.80 -4.98 -8.73
CA HIS A 96 -15.02 -3.75 -8.67
C HIS A 96 -15.57 -2.75 -9.70
N ALA A 97 -16.32 -1.77 -9.22
CA ALA A 97 -16.94 -0.74 -10.08
C ALA A 97 -15.92 0.05 -10.91
N GLY A 98 -14.68 0.17 -10.42
CA GLY A 98 -13.57 0.71 -11.18
C GLY A 98 -13.59 2.24 -11.25
N SER A 99 -13.64 2.91 -10.10
CA SER A 99 -13.69 4.37 -10.04
C SER A 99 -13.01 4.96 -8.81
N LEU A 100 -12.51 6.19 -8.96
CA LEU A 100 -12.16 7.07 -7.85
C LEU A 100 -13.39 7.90 -7.50
N VAL A 101 -13.79 7.90 -6.23
CA VAL A 101 -14.88 8.74 -5.73
C VAL A 101 -14.31 9.74 -4.75
N PHE A 102 -14.37 11.01 -5.12
CA PHE A 102 -13.98 12.13 -4.28
C PHE A 102 -15.22 12.67 -3.58
N GLY A 103 -15.10 13.08 -2.33
CA GLY A 103 -16.19 13.74 -1.61
C GLY A 103 -15.76 14.07 -0.20
N HIS A 104 -16.73 14.26 0.68
CA HIS A 104 -16.46 14.54 2.10
C HIS A 104 -16.98 13.41 2.98
N LEU A 105 -16.12 12.83 3.81
CA LEU A 105 -16.50 11.87 4.83
C LEU A 105 -16.53 12.60 6.17
N SER A 106 -17.72 12.81 6.74
CA SER A 106 -17.88 13.60 7.98
C SER A 106 -17.20 14.98 7.90
N GLY A 107 -17.28 15.63 6.73
CA GLY A 107 -16.65 16.93 6.48
C GLY A 107 -15.19 16.90 6.05
N LEU A 108 -14.51 15.73 6.07
CA LEU A 108 -13.12 15.61 5.64
C LEU A 108 -13.01 15.32 4.14
N PRO A 109 -12.23 16.11 3.37
CA PRO A 109 -11.93 15.83 1.97
C PRO A 109 -11.28 14.45 1.80
N THR A 110 -11.96 13.56 1.10
CA THR A 110 -11.63 12.14 1.02
C THR A 110 -11.70 11.66 -0.43
N VAL A 111 -10.77 10.77 -0.80
CA VAL A 111 -10.84 10.00 -2.05
C VAL A 111 -10.95 8.51 -1.74
N CYS A 112 -11.94 7.86 -2.33
CA CYS A 112 -12.19 6.43 -2.20
C CYS A 112 -11.89 5.72 -3.53
N MET A 113 -11.12 4.63 -3.49
CA MET A 113 -10.99 3.70 -4.61
C MET A 113 -12.08 2.61 -4.53
N LYS A 114 -13.08 2.67 -5.40
CA LYS A 114 -14.10 1.63 -5.58
C LYS A 114 -13.55 0.51 -6.46
N GLY A 115 -12.91 -0.45 -5.79
CA GLY A 115 -12.19 -1.53 -6.44
C GLY A 115 -10.70 -1.22 -6.52
N ARG A 116 -9.89 -2.26 -6.40
CA ARG A 116 -8.43 -2.21 -6.46
C ARG A 116 -7.91 -3.17 -7.51
N PHE A 117 -6.62 -3.11 -7.75
CA PHE A 117 -5.90 -4.00 -8.67
C PHE A 117 -5.12 -5.03 -7.87
N HIS A 118 -5.10 -6.26 -8.36
CA HIS A 118 -4.43 -7.36 -7.68
C HIS A 118 -3.35 -8.00 -8.55
N TYR A 119 -2.36 -8.57 -7.89
CA TYR A 119 -1.25 -9.26 -8.55
C TYR A 119 -1.70 -10.49 -9.34
N TYR A 120 -2.69 -11.24 -8.83
CA TYR A 120 -3.20 -12.44 -9.52
C TYR A 120 -3.97 -12.10 -10.82
N GLU A 121 -4.34 -10.83 -11.05
CA GLU A 121 -4.91 -10.37 -12.33
C GLU A 121 -3.83 -10.25 -13.41
N GLY A 122 -2.56 -10.53 -13.09
CA GLY A 122 -1.41 -10.39 -13.97
C GLY A 122 -0.74 -9.02 -13.90
N TYR A 123 -1.20 -8.13 -13.01
CA TYR A 123 -0.56 -6.84 -12.81
C TYR A 123 0.71 -6.96 -11.95
N PRO A 124 1.83 -6.35 -12.36
CA PRO A 124 2.99 -6.24 -11.48
C PRO A 124 2.68 -5.35 -10.28
N LEU A 125 3.36 -5.58 -9.16
CA LEU A 125 3.02 -4.91 -7.89
C LEU A 125 3.13 -3.39 -7.93
N TRP A 126 4.10 -2.86 -8.67
CA TRP A 126 4.24 -1.41 -8.85
C TRP A 126 3.01 -0.81 -9.57
N LYS A 127 2.32 -1.58 -10.42
CA LYS A 127 1.08 -1.16 -11.09
C LYS A 127 -0.10 -1.19 -10.14
N CYS A 128 -0.20 -2.24 -9.32
CA CYS A 128 -1.22 -2.32 -8.27
C CYS A 128 -1.09 -1.18 -7.24
N CYS A 129 0.14 -0.77 -6.92
CA CYS A 129 0.42 0.26 -5.93
C CYS A 129 0.47 1.69 -6.52
N MET A 130 0.40 1.84 -7.85
CA MET A 130 0.46 3.15 -8.51
C MET A 130 -0.56 4.17 -7.95
N PRO A 131 -1.83 3.79 -7.68
CA PRO A 131 -2.82 4.72 -7.14
C PRO A 131 -2.42 5.37 -5.81
N VAL A 132 -1.57 4.71 -5.01
CA VAL A 132 -1.06 5.28 -3.76
C VAL A 132 -0.14 6.48 -4.03
N ARG A 133 0.69 6.40 -5.09
CA ARG A 133 1.53 7.53 -5.51
C ARG A 133 0.67 8.67 -6.06
N VAL A 134 -0.38 8.36 -6.82
CA VAL A 134 -1.36 9.35 -7.29
C VAL A 134 -2.04 10.04 -6.11
N MET A 135 -2.54 9.29 -5.12
CA MET A 135 -3.11 9.84 -3.89
C MET A 135 -2.13 10.76 -3.15
N LYS A 136 -0.86 10.35 -3.02
CA LYS A 136 0.19 11.17 -2.41
C LYS A 136 0.36 12.52 -3.13
N LEU A 137 0.40 12.51 -4.47
CA LEU A 137 0.53 13.72 -5.29
C LEU A 137 -0.75 14.58 -5.30
N LEU A 138 -1.91 13.98 -5.03
CA LEU A 138 -3.17 14.70 -4.83
C LEU A 138 -3.27 15.38 -3.45
N GLY A 139 -2.34 15.12 -2.52
CA GLY A 139 -2.31 15.73 -1.19
C GLY A 139 -2.70 14.78 -0.05
N VAL A 140 -3.00 13.51 -0.33
CA VAL A 140 -3.36 12.54 0.71
C VAL A 140 -2.19 12.35 1.69
N THR A 141 -2.51 12.44 2.97
CA THR A 141 -1.57 12.26 4.08
C THR A 141 -1.85 11.01 4.92
N HIS A 142 -3.08 10.49 4.85
CA HIS A 142 -3.53 9.32 5.60
C HIS A 142 -4.17 8.31 4.65
N LEU A 143 -3.82 7.03 4.79
CA LEU A 143 -4.29 5.98 3.89
C LEU A 143 -4.94 4.84 4.68
N ILE A 144 -6.26 4.74 4.54
CA ILE A 144 -7.05 3.65 5.11
C ILE A 144 -7.23 2.57 4.03
N ILE A 145 -6.77 1.36 4.30
CA ILE A 145 -6.92 0.23 3.39
C ILE A 145 -7.82 -0.80 4.03
N THR A 146 -8.92 -1.12 3.37
CA THR A 146 -9.86 -2.14 3.83
C THR A 146 -9.75 -3.38 2.96
N ASN A 147 -9.96 -4.57 3.52
CA ASN A 147 -9.72 -5.79 2.78
C ASN A 147 -10.43 -6.99 3.43
N ALA A 148 -11.04 -7.87 2.61
CA ALA A 148 -11.51 -9.17 3.08
C ALA A 148 -10.36 -10.18 3.14
N ALA A 149 -10.31 -11.00 4.19
CA ALA A 149 -9.26 -11.99 4.39
C ALA A 149 -9.76 -13.18 5.24
N GLY A 150 -9.07 -14.31 5.15
CA GLY A 150 -9.31 -15.52 5.93
C GLY A 150 -8.62 -15.46 7.29
N GLY A 151 -9.39 -15.60 8.37
CA GLY A 151 -8.87 -15.57 9.74
C GLY A 151 -8.24 -16.91 10.13
N LEU A 152 -6.96 -16.92 10.50
CA LEU A 152 -6.29 -18.14 10.98
C LEU A 152 -6.40 -18.34 12.50
N ASN A 153 -6.79 -17.29 13.23
CA ASN A 153 -7.04 -17.39 14.66
C ASN A 153 -8.43 -18.02 14.89
N PRO A 154 -8.54 -19.15 15.60
CA PRO A 154 -9.82 -19.82 15.85
C PRO A 154 -10.82 -18.99 16.66
N LYS A 155 -10.37 -17.90 17.30
CA LYS A 155 -11.26 -16.95 18.00
C LYS A 155 -12.04 -16.05 17.04
N PHE A 156 -11.63 -15.98 15.77
CA PHE A 156 -12.23 -15.08 14.80
C PHE A 156 -13.51 -15.67 14.25
N LYS A 157 -14.50 -14.81 14.07
CA LYS A 157 -15.77 -15.15 13.44
C LYS A 157 -15.91 -14.41 12.12
N VAL A 158 -16.72 -14.98 11.22
CA VAL A 158 -17.07 -14.31 9.97
C VAL A 158 -17.71 -12.96 10.28
N GLY A 159 -17.24 -11.91 9.62
CA GLY A 159 -17.70 -10.54 9.83
C GLY A 159 -17.03 -9.80 10.98
N ASP A 160 -16.06 -10.40 11.66
CA ASP A 160 -15.18 -9.65 12.57
C ASP A 160 -14.26 -8.71 11.79
N ILE A 161 -13.82 -7.64 12.46
CA ILE A 161 -12.85 -6.67 11.92
C ILE A 161 -11.51 -6.90 12.62
N MET A 162 -10.41 -6.89 11.87
CA MET A 162 -9.07 -6.85 12.46
C MET A 162 -8.33 -5.59 12.03
N PHE A 163 -7.83 -4.84 13.01
CA PHE A 163 -6.83 -3.81 12.77
C PHE A 163 -5.48 -4.46 12.48
N VAL A 164 -4.94 -4.21 11.30
CA VAL A 164 -3.59 -4.66 10.95
C VAL A 164 -2.58 -3.81 11.69
N ASN A 165 -1.72 -4.46 12.47
CA ASN A 165 -0.70 -3.77 13.27
C ASN A 165 0.73 -4.05 12.81
N ASP A 166 0.89 -5.02 11.92
CA ASP A 166 2.13 -5.43 11.30
C ASP A 166 1.81 -6.36 10.11
N HIS A 167 2.81 -6.69 9.28
CA HIS A 167 2.65 -7.66 8.21
C HIS A 167 3.87 -8.55 8.00
N ILE A 168 3.63 -9.74 7.44
CA ILE A 168 4.66 -10.59 6.86
C ILE A 168 4.54 -10.47 5.34
N ASN A 169 5.59 -9.97 4.71
CA ASN A 169 5.62 -9.74 3.27
C ASN A 169 6.31 -10.90 2.54
N ILE A 170 5.59 -12.02 2.41
CA ILE A 170 6.12 -13.24 1.77
C ILE A 170 6.57 -12.99 0.33
N MET A 171 5.81 -12.19 -0.44
CA MET A 171 6.19 -11.79 -1.80
C MET A 171 7.51 -11.01 -1.82
N GLY A 172 7.68 -10.07 -0.88
CA GLY A 172 8.88 -9.26 -0.76
C GLY A 172 10.12 -10.06 -0.41
N PHE A 173 10.00 -11.11 0.43
CA PHE A 173 11.11 -12.02 0.70
C PHE A 173 11.61 -12.76 -0.55
N ALA A 174 10.72 -13.04 -1.51
CA ALA A 174 11.09 -13.60 -2.81
C ALA A 174 11.53 -12.54 -3.85
N GLY A 175 11.69 -11.27 -3.45
CA GLY A 175 12.11 -10.17 -4.33
C GLY A 175 10.98 -9.52 -5.13
N ASN A 176 9.74 -10.02 -5.04
CA ASN A 176 8.58 -9.39 -5.65
C ASN A 176 8.05 -8.27 -4.73
N ASN A 177 8.56 -7.05 -4.95
CA ASN A 177 8.25 -5.88 -4.13
C ASN A 177 7.94 -4.66 -5.03
N PRO A 178 6.92 -3.82 -4.72
CA PRO A 178 6.59 -2.65 -5.54
C PRO A 178 7.72 -1.61 -5.63
N LEU A 179 8.72 -1.67 -4.74
CA LEU A 179 9.89 -0.77 -4.71
C LEU A 179 11.12 -1.33 -5.44
N GLN A 180 11.03 -2.53 -6.03
CA GLN A 180 12.11 -3.09 -6.85
C GLN A 180 12.50 -2.10 -7.97
N GLY A 181 13.76 -2.09 -8.43
CA GLY A 181 14.31 -1.25 -9.52
C GLY A 181 14.73 0.16 -9.09
N PRO A 182 14.86 1.16 -10.00
CA PRO A 182 15.35 2.51 -9.66
C PRO A 182 14.47 3.23 -8.64
N ASN A 183 15.10 4.00 -7.73
CA ASN A 183 14.39 4.82 -6.74
C ASN A 183 14.25 6.25 -7.26
N ASP A 184 13.06 6.82 -7.10
CA ASP A 184 12.82 8.24 -7.32
C ASP A 184 12.70 8.94 -5.96
N GLU A 185 13.70 9.75 -5.62
CA GLU A 185 13.82 10.39 -4.30
C GLU A 185 12.68 11.37 -4.01
N ARG A 186 11.93 11.81 -5.04
CA ARG A 186 10.73 12.65 -4.87
C ARG A 186 9.61 11.94 -4.13
N PHE A 187 9.56 10.60 -4.16
CA PHE A 187 8.57 9.82 -3.41
C PHE A 187 9.05 9.41 -2.02
N GLY A 188 10.35 9.19 -1.84
CA GLY A 188 10.90 8.74 -0.57
C GLY A 188 12.30 8.13 -0.66
N PRO A 189 12.83 7.68 0.49
CA PRO A 189 14.19 7.14 0.58
C PRO A 189 14.29 5.78 -0.12
N ARG A 190 15.52 5.44 -0.55
CA ARG A 190 15.82 4.14 -1.18
C ARG A 190 15.47 2.94 -0.30
N PHE A 191 15.68 3.07 1.01
CA PHE A 191 15.50 2.00 1.99
C PHE A 191 14.55 2.49 3.10
N PRO A 192 13.22 2.45 2.90
CA PRO A 192 12.27 2.90 3.89
C PRO A 192 12.20 1.90 5.07
N PRO A 193 12.23 2.37 6.32
CA PRO A 193 11.98 1.51 7.47
C PRO A 193 10.49 1.16 7.58
N MET A 194 10.17 -0.08 7.95
CA MET A 194 8.79 -0.59 8.04
C MET A 194 8.28 -0.79 9.48
N ASN A 195 9.13 -0.51 10.49
CA ASN A 195 8.82 -0.70 11.92
C ASN A 195 7.64 0.14 12.43
N GLN A 196 7.28 1.21 11.72
CA GLN A 196 6.14 2.08 12.04
C GLN A 196 5.20 2.24 10.84
N ALA A 197 5.17 1.24 9.95
CA ALA A 197 4.27 1.27 8.79
C ALA A 197 2.83 1.52 9.24
N TYR A 198 2.36 0.79 10.25
CA TYR A 198 1.02 0.92 10.82
C TYR A 198 0.98 1.91 12.00
N ASN A 199 0.21 2.99 11.88
CA ASN A 199 0.13 4.03 12.90
C ASN A 199 -0.59 3.55 14.17
N ARG A 200 0.17 3.39 15.26
CA ARG A 200 -0.36 2.91 16.55
C ARG A 200 -1.38 3.85 17.19
N THR A 201 -1.24 5.15 17.00
CA THR A 201 -2.20 6.15 17.51
C THR A 201 -3.56 5.98 16.84
N ILE A 202 -3.58 5.81 15.51
CA ILE A 202 -4.81 5.59 14.74
C ILE A 202 -5.46 4.25 15.10
N ILE A 203 -4.67 3.17 15.24
CA ILE A 203 -5.21 1.86 15.67
C ILE A 203 -5.86 1.97 17.06
N ASN A 204 -5.22 2.65 18.01
CA ASN A 204 -5.78 2.81 19.35
C ASN A 204 -7.05 3.67 19.36
N LEU A 205 -7.10 4.72 18.52
CA LEU A 205 -8.31 5.51 18.32
C LEU A 205 -9.43 4.64 17.73
N ALA A 206 -9.15 3.83 16.72
CA ALA A 206 -10.14 2.95 16.09
C ALA A 206 -10.71 1.92 17.09
N LYS A 207 -9.88 1.37 17.98
CA LYS A 207 -10.34 0.49 19.08
C LYS A 207 -11.23 1.23 20.07
N LYS A 208 -10.91 2.48 20.40
CA LYS A 208 -11.74 3.32 21.27
C LYS A 208 -13.12 3.54 20.64
N VAL A 209 -13.15 3.92 19.36
CA VAL A 209 -14.40 4.08 18.59
C VAL A 209 -15.18 2.76 18.56
N ALA A 210 -14.52 1.62 18.29
CA ALA A 210 -15.18 0.31 18.31
C ALA A 210 -15.85 0.00 19.65
N LYS A 211 -15.23 0.37 20.77
CA LYS A 211 -15.84 0.25 22.10
C LYS A 211 -17.04 1.17 22.27
N GLU A 212 -16.95 2.42 21.82
CA GLU A 212 -18.03 3.41 21.91
C GLU A 212 -19.27 3.00 21.12
N ILE A 213 -19.09 2.36 19.96
CA ILE A 213 -20.20 1.86 19.12
C ILE A 213 -20.64 0.43 19.43
N GLY A 214 -20.14 -0.18 20.52
CA GLY A 214 -20.56 -1.51 20.97
C GLY A 214 -20.05 -2.68 20.12
N LEU A 215 -18.92 -2.51 19.42
CA LEU A 215 -18.28 -3.55 18.59
C LEU A 215 -16.97 -4.09 19.19
N ALA A 216 -16.68 -3.82 20.47
CA ALA A 216 -15.42 -4.20 21.12
C ALA A 216 -15.11 -5.71 21.06
N ASP A 217 -16.13 -6.57 21.07
CA ASP A 217 -16.04 -8.02 21.01
C ASP A 217 -15.85 -8.57 19.58
N ARG A 218 -16.05 -7.73 18.57
CA ARG A 218 -15.94 -8.06 17.14
C ARG A 218 -14.73 -7.42 16.47
N VAL A 219 -13.91 -6.69 17.23
CA VAL A 219 -12.67 -6.10 16.75
C VAL A 219 -11.46 -6.80 17.34
N HIS A 220 -10.49 -7.06 16.48
CA HIS A 220 -9.24 -7.71 16.83
C HIS A 220 -8.06 -6.89 16.32
N GLU A 221 -6.84 -7.29 16.67
CA GLU A 221 -5.62 -6.67 16.19
C GLU A 221 -4.58 -7.74 15.84
N GLY A 222 -3.91 -7.63 14.69
CA GLY A 222 -2.97 -8.68 14.28
C GLY A 222 -2.09 -8.38 13.10
N VAL A 223 -1.31 -9.39 12.77
CA VAL A 223 -0.38 -9.46 11.64
C VAL A 223 -1.15 -9.89 10.39
N TYR A 224 -0.82 -9.27 9.28
CA TYR A 224 -1.39 -9.60 7.99
C TYR A 224 -0.34 -10.22 7.06
N THR A 225 -0.75 -11.13 6.18
CA THR A 225 0.11 -11.59 5.08
C THR A 225 -0.62 -11.52 3.75
N CYS A 226 0.13 -11.15 2.71
CA CYS A 226 -0.34 -11.05 1.34
C CYS A 226 0.22 -12.24 0.54
N LEU A 227 -0.66 -13.05 -0.04
CA LEU A 227 -0.29 -14.18 -0.90
C LEU A 227 -0.58 -13.90 -2.38
N GLY A 228 0.06 -14.69 -3.26
CA GLY A 228 -0.10 -14.61 -4.71
C GLY A 228 -1.55 -14.81 -5.15
N GLY A 229 -2.16 -15.92 -4.74
CA GLY A 229 -3.43 -16.40 -5.28
C GLY A 229 -3.30 -16.90 -6.74
N PRO A 230 -4.42 -17.21 -7.42
CA PRO A 230 -5.80 -16.99 -7.02
C PRO A 230 -6.47 -18.17 -6.30
N ASN A 231 -5.80 -19.32 -6.15
CA ASN A 231 -6.34 -20.45 -5.36
C ASN A 231 -6.32 -20.14 -3.86
N PHE A 232 -7.23 -20.76 -3.10
CA PHE A 232 -7.19 -20.71 -1.64
C PHE A 232 -6.06 -21.57 -1.09
N GLU A 233 -5.66 -21.27 0.14
CA GLU A 233 -4.58 -21.96 0.82
C GLU A 233 -4.97 -23.41 1.15
N THR A 234 -4.02 -24.31 0.99
CA THR A 234 -4.09 -25.68 1.46
C THR A 234 -3.99 -25.74 2.98
N VAL A 235 -4.41 -26.86 3.57
CA VAL A 235 -4.29 -27.09 5.03
C VAL A 235 -2.84 -26.95 5.52
N ALA A 236 -1.86 -27.40 4.72
CA ALA A 236 -0.44 -27.30 5.06
C ALA A 236 0.03 -25.84 5.09
N GLU A 237 -0.36 -25.04 4.10
CA GLU A 237 -0.03 -23.60 4.04
C GLU A 237 -0.67 -22.84 5.20
N LEU A 238 -1.94 -23.12 5.52
CA LEU A 238 -2.63 -22.53 6.67
C LEU A 238 -1.91 -22.85 7.99
N ASN A 239 -1.45 -24.09 8.15
CA ASN A 239 -0.68 -24.50 9.33
C ASN A 239 0.69 -23.81 9.40
N MET A 240 1.38 -23.68 8.27
CA MET A 240 2.63 -22.93 8.18
C MET A 240 2.44 -21.47 8.60
N LEU A 241 1.43 -20.79 8.05
CA LEU A 241 1.13 -19.39 8.38
C LEU A 241 0.77 -19.20 9.85
N LYS A 242 0.01 -20.12 10.44
CA LYS A 242 -0.26 -20.13 11.90
C LYS A 242 1.02 -20.25 12.72
N MET A 243 1.95 -21.09 12.30
CA MET A 243 3.23 -21.27 12.99
C MET A 243 4.14 -20.03 12.90
N LEU A 244 4.15 -19.34 11.75
CA LEU A 244 4.92 -18.11 11.57
C LEU A 244 4.35 -16.97 12.43
N GLY A 245 3.04 -16.92 12.59
CA GLY A 245 2.35 -15.97 13.47
C GLY A 245 2.22 -16.42 14.92
N LYS A 246 3.12 -17.24 15.46
CA LYS A 246 3.01 -17.96 16.76
C LYS A 246 2.52 -17.18 18.00
N LYS A 247 2.37 -15.86 17.94
CA LYS A 247 1.80 -14.98 18.99
C LYS A 247 0.88 -13.87 18.46
N THR A 248 0.62 -13.87 17.16
CA THR A 248 -0.03 -12.80 16.43
C THR A 248 -1.15 -13.40 15.61
N ILE A 249 -2.32 -12.77 15.66
CA ILE A 249 -3.38 -13.11 14.72
C ILE A 249 -2.82 -12.99 13.32
N VAL A 250 -2.97 -14.01 12.48
CA VAL A 250 -2.62 -13.95 11.06
C VAL A 250 -3.91 -13.92 10.25
N LEU A 251 -4.11 -12.83 9.51
CA LEU A 251 -5.08 -12.79 8.42
C LEU A 251 -4.32 -13.03 7.12
N CYS A 252 -4.75 -14.06 6.41
CA CYS A 252 -4.24 -14.35 5.07
C CYS A 252 -5.23 -13.81 4.06
N ALA A 253 -4.76 -12.95 3.17
CA ALA A 253 -5.59 -12.57 2.04
C ALA A 253 -5.34 -13.48 0.85
N GLN A 254 -6.34 -14.31 0.56
CA GLN A 254 -6.85 -14.40 -0.80
C GLN A 254 -7.00 -12.98 -1.32
N PHE A 255 -6.58 -12.71 -2.54
CA PHE A 255 -6.44 -11.37 -3.10
C PHE A 255 -5.20 -10.66 -2.55
N SER A 256 -4.19 -10.52 -3.40
CA SER A 256 -2.92 -9.82 -3.15
C SER A 256 -3.13 -8.34 -2.86
N LYS A 257 -3.66 -8.07 -1.67
CA LYS A 257 -3.96 -6.77 -1.12
C LYS A 257 -2.70 -6.31 -0.40
N TRP A 258 -1.83 -5.64 -1.12
CA TRP A 258 -0.79 -4.87 -0.46
C TRP A 258 -1.47 -3.82 0.44
N THR A 259 -1.13 -3.90 1.71
CA THR A 259 -1.63 -3.02 2.75
C THR A 259 -0.44 -2.25 3.30
N LEU A 260 -0.20 -1.04 2.78
CA LEU A 260 0.51 -0.01 3.54
C LEU A 260 -0.56 0.83 4.23
N THR A 261 -0.98 0.43 5.43
CA THR A 261 -1.87 1.27 6.25
C THR A 261 -1.00 2.34 6.87
N ILE A 262 -1.32 3.62 6.71
CA ILE A 262 -0.78 4.71 7.55
C ILE A 262 -1.95 5.50 8.11
#